data_AF-A0AAV2Q1V4-F1
#
_entry.id   AF-A0AAV2Q1V4-F1
#
_cell.length_a   1.000
_cell.length_b   1.000
_cell.length_c   1.000
_cell.angle_alpha   90.00
_cell.angle_beta   90.00
_cell.angle_gamma   90.00
#
_symmetry.space_group_name_H-M   'P 1'
#
loop_
_entity.id
_entity.type
_entity.pdbx_description
1 polymer ?
#
loop_
_entity_poly.entity_id
_entity_poly.type
_entity_poly.pdbx_seq_one_letter_code
_entity_poly.pdbx_strand_id
1 'polypeptide(L)'
;IGFAVADSLTVLKLTEAGVPKDRLALLSIPLTPVQVFLPLYISRFTAGAKPMDVFLKAMPIRLLFGLIFAGLVWITPYFKDADGVYPFHYYIIIVIIYLIHQVTVNCMFVAVMSFFARISDPSVGGTYMTMLNTFTNLGGNWPAWIALRFVSELTWKSCTGVAKELFCNTKLQEKQCQTEGGTCITDIEGYYVESFLFMTVGLLWLTWGMPTIRRLQSLPTASWLVLHEQKDD
;
A
#
# COMPACT_ATOMS: atom_id res chain seq x y z
N ILE A 1 1.10 -7.98 -0.43
CA ILE A 1 1.56 -8.09 0.97
C ILE A 1 2.37 -6.86 1.37
N GLY A 2 3.55 -6.62 0.79
CA GLY A 2 4.45 -5.57 1.31
C GLY A 2 3.92 -4.13 1.38
N PHE A 3 2.85 -3.81 0.63
CA PHE A 3 2.22 -2.48 0.64
C PHE A 3 0.96 -2.39 1.51
N ALA A 4 0.46 -3.51 2.03
CA ALA A 4 -0.90 -3.58 2.56
C ALA A 4 -1.14 -2.65 3.76
N VAL A 5 -0.17 -2.60 4.67
CA VAL A 5 -0.21 -1.75 5.87
C VAL A 5 -0.21 -0.28 5.46
N ALA A 6 0.73 0.11 4.60
CA ALA A 6 0.87 1.47 4.09
C ALA A 6 -0.41 1.95 3.38
N ASP A 7 -0.99 1.12 2.51
CA ASP A 7 -2.14 1.48 1.69
C ASP A 7 -3.47 1.46 2.48
N SER A 8 -3.62 0.54 3.44
CA SER A 8 -4.90 0.28 4.10
C SER A 8 -5.02 0.90 5.49
N LEU A 9 -3.92 1.02 6.25
CA LEU A 9 -3.95 1.42 7.66
C LEU A 9 -3.52 2.87 7.89
N THR A 10 -2.74 3.49 6.99
CA THR A 10 -2.20 4.84 7.20
C THR A 10 -3.30 5.89 7.39
N VAL A 11 -4.33 5.90 6.54
CA VAL A 11 -5.45 6.85 6.66
C VAL A 11 -6.23 6.61 7.97
N LEU A 12 -6.40 5.36 8.37
CA LEU A 12 -7.03 5.00 9.63
C LEU A 12 -6.21 5.54 10.82
N LYS A 13 -4.89 5.34 10.81
CA LYS A 13 -4.00 5.81 11.87
C LYS A 13 -3.88 7.33 11.96
N LEU A 14 -3.85 8.01 10.81
CA LEU A 14 -3.94 9.49 10.78
C LEU A 14 -5.25 9.99 11.39
N THR A 15 -6.35 9.27 11.15
CA THR A 15 -7.65 9.59 11.75
C THR A 15 -7.65 9.33 13.25
N GLU A 16 -7.07 8.23 13.71
CA GLU A 16 -6.92 7.90 15.15
C GLU A 16 -6.02 8.92 15.88
N ALA A 17 -5.00 9.46 15.22
CA ALA A 17 -4.19 10.56 15.73
C ALA A 17 -4.96 11.89 15.84
N GLY A 18 -6.17 11.97 15.28
CA GLY A 18 -7.08 13.11 15.38
C GLY A 18 -7.14 14.00 14.15
N VAL A 19 -6.53 13.61 13.02
CA VAL A 19 -6.66 14.37 11.77
C VAL A 19 -8.12 14.26 11.27
N PRO A 20 -8.81 15.37 10.98
CA PRO A 20 -10.20 15.34 10.54
C PRO A 20 -10.39 14.53 9.25
N LYS A 21 -11.38 13.63 9.26
CA LYS A 21 -11.70 12.74 8.12
C LYS A 21 -12.05 13.50 6.85
N ASP A 22 -12.74 14.63 6.99
CA ASP A 22 -13.09 15.53 5.89
C ASP A 22 -11.83 16.09 5.22
N ARG A 23 -10.83 16.52 5.99
CA ARG A 23 -9.56 17.04 5.45
C ARG A 23 -8.72 15.95 4.80
N LEU A 24 -8.70 14.74 5.35
CA LEU A 24 -8.07 13.59 4.71
C LEU A 24 -8.77 13.19 3.39
N ALA A 25 -10.10 13.28 3.33
CA ALA A 25 -10.85 13.00 2.11
C ALA A 25 -10.55 14.04 1.01
N LEU A 26 -10.31 15.30 1.37
CA LEU A 26 -9.90 16.35 0.43
C LEU A 26 -8.54 16.07 -0.23
N LEU A 27 -7.68 15.21 0.35
CA LEU A 27 -6.42 14.79 -0.28
C LEU A 27 -6.66 14.10 -1.62
N SER A 28 -7.79 13.42 -1.80
CA SER A 28 -8.13 12.74 -3.05
C SER A 28 -8.33 13.71 -4.22
N ILE A 29 -8.69 14.96 -3.96
CA ILE A 29 -8.96 15.97 -4.99
C ILE A 29 -7.73 16.24 -5.86
N PRO A 30 -6.55 16.62 -5.32
CA PRO A 30 -5.34 16.78 -6.14
C PRO A 30 -4.77 15.46 -6.66
N LEU A 31 -5.02 14.33 -5.99
CA LEU A 31 -4.50 13.03 -6.41
C LEU A 31 -5.23 12.47 -7.64
N THR A 32 -6.53 12.75 -7.79
CA THR A 32 -7.36 12.19 -8.88
C THR A 32 -6.89 12.65 -10.27
N PRO A 33 -6.63 13.95 -10.54
CA PRO A 33 -6.07 14.38 -11.82
C PRO A 33 -4.73 13.70 -12.12
N VAL A 34 -3.87 13.54 -11.10
CA VAL A 34 -2.59 12.85 -11.27
C VAL A 34 -2.80 11.40 -11.68
N GLN A 35 -3.74 10.68 -11.08
CA GLN A 35 -4.07 9.30 -11.49
C GLN A 35 -4.56 9.18 -12.94
N VAL A 36 -5.19 10.23 -13.48
CA VAL A 36 -5.68 10.23 -14.88
C VAL A 36 -4.57 10.61 -15.86
N PHE A 37 -3.84 11.70 -15.60
CA PHE A 37 -2.86 12.23 -16.54
C PHE A 37 -1.51 11.52 -16.47
N LEU A 38 -1.13 11.02 -15.30
CA LEU A 38 0.19 10.43 -15.10
C LEU A 38 0.37 9.12 -15.89
N PRO A 39 -0.59 8.18 -15.94
CA PRO A 39 -0.48 7.02 -16.81
C PRO A 39 -0.33 7.39 -18.29
N LEU A 40 -1.01 8.44 -18.76
CA LEU A 40 -0.87 8.92 -20.14
C LEU A 40 0.55 9.38 -20.42
N TYR A 41 1.16 10.10 -19.48
CA TYR A 41 2.54 10.55 -19.60
C TYR A 41 3.55 9.39 -19.52
N ILE A 42 3.38 8.50 -18.54
CA ILE A 42 4.27 7.37 -18.27
C ILE A 42 4.14 6.25 -19.30
N SER A 43 3.00 6.14 -20.00
CA SER A 43 2.75 5.14 -21.04
C SER A 43 3.83 5.14 -22.11
N ARG A 44 4.35 6.32 -22.48
CA ARG A 44 5.43 6.47 -23.48
C ARG A 44 6.74 5.85 -23.03
N PHE A 45 7.03 5.87 -21.73
CA PHE A 45 8.25 5.30 -21.16
C PHE A 45 8.10 3.80 -20.81
N THR A 46 6.87 3.33 -20.63
CA THR A 46 6.54 1.94 -20.28
C THR A 46 6.20 1.08 -21.49
N ALA A 47 5.91 1.67 -22.66
CA ALA A 47 5.65 0.98 -23.93
C ALA A 47 6.87 0.24 -24.53
N GLY A 48 8.04 0.28 -23.88
CA GLY A 48 9.25 -0.37 -24.36
C GLY A 48 9.21 -1.91 -24.30
N ALA A 49 10.28 -2.53 -24.80
CA ALA A 49 10.41 -3.99 -24.87
C ALA A 49 10.47 -4.70 -23.50
N LYS A 50 10.56 -3.98 -22.38
CA LYS A 50 10.76 -4.53 -21.03
C LYS A 50 9.95 -3.77 -19.95
N PRO A 51 8.61 -3.87 -19.95
CA PRO A 51 7.75 -3.12 -19.02
C PRO A 51 7.94 -3.52 -17.55
N MET A 52 8.21 -4.78 -17.24
CA MET A 52 8.50 -5.25 -15.88
C MET A 52 9.82 -4.75 -15.31
N ASP A 53 10.76 -4.27 -16.13
CA ASP A 53 11.95 -3.61 -15.57
C ASP A 53 11.57 -2.31 -14.84
N VAL A 54 10.53 -1.60 -15.31
CA VAL A 54 9.98 -0.42 -14.64
C VAL A 54 9.31 -0.83 -13.33
N PHE A 55 8.52 -1.91 -13.34
CA PHE A 55 7.90 -2.46 -12.14
C PHE A 55 8.94 -2.80 -11.07
N LEU A 56 10.00 -3.52 -11.45
CA LEU A 56 11.06 -3.98 -10.56
C LEU A 56 11.87 -2.81 -9.96
N LYS A 57 12.03 -1.70 -10.69
CA LYS A 57 12.68 -0.48 -10.19
C LYS A 57 11.76 0.36 -9.29
N ALA A 58 10.47 0.43 -9.60
CA ALA A 58 9.48 1.17 -8.82
C ALA A 58 9.12 0.46 -7.50
N MET A 59 9.11 -0.87 -7.50
CA MET A 59 8.73 -1.69 -6.35
C MET A 59 9.50 -1.37 -5.04
N PRO A 60 10.85 -1.30 -5.01
CA PRO A 60 11.58 -0.96 -3.79
C PRO A 60 11.28 0.47 -3.30
N ILE A 61 11.12 1.42 -4.22
CA ILE A 61 10.74 2.80 -3.88
C ILE A 61 9.38 2.80 -3.18
N ARG A 62 8.39 2.05 -3.70
CA ARG A 62 7.08 1.93 -3.07
C ARG A 62 7.15 1.24 -1.70
N LEU A 63 8.03 0.26 -1.52
CA LEU A 63 8.20 -0.40 -0.22
C LEU A 63 8.76 0.59 0.82
N LEU A 64 9.70 1.46 0.43
CA LEU A 64 10.23 2.52 1.30
C LEU A 64 9.14 3.52 1.72
N PHE A 65 8.15 3.80 0.86
CA PHE A 65 7.01 4.62 1.25
C PHE A 65 6.22 4.05 2.43
N GLY A 66 6.25 2.74 2.67
CA GLY A 66 5.67 2.15 3.88
C GLY A 66 6.31 2.68 5.17
N LEU A 67 7.64 2.85 5.18
CA LEU A 67 8.34 3.47 6.31
C LEU A 67 8.14 4.98 6.36
N ILE A 68 8.04 5.65 5.22
CA ILE A 68 7.75 7.09 5.16
C ILE A 68 6.38 7.38 5.77
N PHE A 69 5.36 6.58 5.45
CA PHE A 69 4.03 6.69 6.05
C PHE A 69 4.04 6.34 7.54
N ALA A 70 4.81 5.32 7.94
CA ALA A 70 5.02 5.03 9.35
C ALA A 70 5.63 6.23 10.10
N GLY A 71 6.70 6.82 9.55
CA GLY A 71 7.29 8.04 10.09
C GLY A 71 6.33 9.22 10.12
N LEU A 72 5.50 9.39 9.07
CA LEU A 72 4.46 10.42 9.02
C LEU A 72 3.46 10.29 10.16
N VAL A 73 2.94 9.08 10.41
CA VAL A 73 2.00 8.81 11.52
C VAL A 73 2.67 9.07 12.87
N TRP A 74 3.95 8.72 13.01
CA TRP A 74 4.70 8.95 14.24
C TRP A 74 4.93 10.45 14.53
N ILE A 75 5.17 11.27 13.50
CA ILE A 75 5.33 12.72 13.68
C ILE A 75 4.00 13.46 13.85
N THR A 76 2.89 12.91 13.35
CA THR A 76 1.54 13.53 13.42
C THR A 76 1.21 14.16 14.77
N PRO A 77 1.31 13.46 15.92
CA PRO A 77 0.93 14.04 17.22
C PRO A 77 1.76 15.28 17.61
N TYR A 78 2.99 15.43 17.12
CA TYR A 78 3.84 16.60 17.40
C TYR A 78 3.42 17.87 16.65
N PHE A 79 2.66 17.72 15.55
CA PHE A 79 2.12 18.84 14.78
C PHE A 79 0.77 19.33 15.30
N LYS A 80 0.26 18.76 16.39
CA LYS A 80 -1.02 19.14 16.98
C LYS A 80 -0.84 20.42 17.80
N ASP A 81 -1.50 21.51 17.40
CA ASP A 81 -1.51 22.75 18.17
C ASP A 81 -2.29 22.59 19.49
N ALA A 82 -2.12 23.55 20.41
CA ALA A 82 -2.81 23.58 21.71
C ALA A 82 -4.34 23.55 21.57
N ASP A 83 -4.89 24.08 20.47
CA ASP A 83 -6.32 24.04 20.14
C ASP A 83 -6.79 22.71 19.54
N GLY A 84 -5.88 21.74 19.37
CA GLY A 84 -6.16 20.44 18.77
C GLY A 84 -6.32 20.47 17.25
N VAL A 85 -6.01 21.60 16.61
CA VAL A 85 -6.07 21.80 15.17
C VAL A 85 -4.70 21.52 14.55
N TYR A 86 -4.70 20.93 13.34
CA TYR A 86 -3.48 20.74 12.56
C TYR A 86 -3.22 21.94 11.67
N PRO A 87 -1.98 22.44 11.59
CA PRO A 87 -1.66 23.60 10.78
C PRO A 87 -1.65 23.26 9.28
N PHE A 88 -1.88 24.26 8.43
CA PHE A 88 -2.00 24.08 6.98
C PHE A 88 -0.77 23.42 6.33
N HIS A 89 0.44 23.74 6.82
CA HIS A 89 1.69 23.18 6.29
C HIS A 89 1.78 21.66 6.45
N TYR A 90 1.19 21.10 7.51
CA TYR A 90 1.16 19.65 7.73
C TYR A 90 0.37 18.94 6.62
N TYR A 91 -0.77 19.51 6.21
CA TYR A 91 -1.56 18.96 5.11
C TYR A 91 -0.82 19.05 3.76
N ILE A 92 -0.07 20.13 3.51
CA ILE A 92 0.77 20.23 2.31
C ILE A 92 1.80 19.09 2.28
N ILE A 93 2.46 18.81 3.41
CA ILE A 93 3.44 17.72 3.51
C ILE A 93 2.77 16.37 3.19
N ILE A 94 1.60 16.11 3.77
CA ILE A 94 0.83 14.89 3.47
C ILE A 94 0.54 14.81 1.96
N VAL A 95 0.01 15.88 1.36
CA VAL A 95 -0.31 15.91 -0.08
C VAL A 95 0.93 15.59 -0.92
N ILE A 96 2.08 16.19 -0.63
CA ILE A 96 3.32 15.96 -1.38
C ILE A 96 3.76 14.49 -1.26
N ILE A 97 3.76 13.92 -0.05
CA ILE A 97 4.13 12.52 0.17
C ILE A 97 3.19 11.59 -0.62
N TYR A 98 1.88 11.84 -0.54
CA TYR A 98 0.88 11.06 -1.28
C TYR A 98 1.03 11.21 -2.79
N LEU A 99 1.34 12.40 -3.31
CA LEU A 99 1.57 12.62 -4.74
C LEU A 99 2.76 11.80 -5.25
N ILE A 100 3.89 11.80 -4.53
CA ILE A 100 5.07 11.01 -4.92
C ILE A 100 4.79 9.51 -4.78
N HIS A 101 4.08 9.11 -3.72
CA HIS A 101 3.63 7.72 -3.57
C HIS A 101 2.75 7.29 -4.75
N GLN A 102 1.78 8.11 -5.15
CA GLN A 102 0.90 7.86 -6.29
C GLN A 102 1.68 7.67 -7.59
N VAL A 103 2.76 8.42 -7.80
CA VAL A 103 3.62 8.21 -8.99
C VAL A 103 4.15 6.78 -9.04
N THR A 104 4.66 6.29 -7.91
CA THR A 104 5.23 4.94 -7.84
C THR A 104 4.18 3.86 -8.03
N VAL A 105 2.98 4.03 -7.45
CA VAL A 105 1.84 3.12 -7.64
C VAL A 105 1.42 3.05 -9.11
N ASN A 106 1.30 4.21 -9.76
CA ASN A 106 0.90 4.31 -11.17
C ASN A 106 1.96 3.71 -12.10
N CYS A 107 3.26 3.94 -11.85
CA CYS A 107 4.34 3.28 -12.60
C CYS A 107 4.20 1.75 -12.58
N MET A 108 3.95 1.17 -11.40
CA MET A 108 3.78 -0.27 -11.25
C MET A 108 2.52 -0.76 -11.97
N PHE A 109 1.41 -0.05 -11.82
CA PHE A 109 0.14 -0.40 -12.45
C PHE A 109 0.26 -0.41 -13.99
N VAL A 110 0.79 0.66 -14.58
CA VAL A 110 0.96 0.76 -16.03
C VAL A 110 1.93 -0.29 -16.56
N ALA A 111 3.01 -0.57 -15.83
CA ALA A 111 3.95 -1.63 -16.19
C ALA A 111 3.27 -3.01 -16.26
N VAL A 112 2.44 -3.36 -15.26
CA VAL A 112 1.69 -4.63 -15.23
C VAL A 112 0.69 -4.70 -16.37
N MET A 113 -0.08 -3.63 -16.61
CA MET A 113 -1.04 -3.60 -17.71
C MET A 113 -0.36 -3.69 -19.08
N SER A 114 0.80 -3.04 -19.26
CA SER A 114 1.61 -3.17 -20.48
C SER A 114 2.11 -4.60 -20.67
N PHE A 115 2.52 -5.28 -19.60
CA PHE A 115 2.91 -6.68 -19.67
C PHE A 115 1.73 -7.60 -20.02
N PHE A 116 0.57 -7.41 -19.39
CA PHE A 116 -0.66 -8.17 -19.69
C PHE A 116 -1.09 -8.01 -21.14
N ALA A 117 -1.05 -6.79 -21.67
CA ALA A 117 -1.37 -6.54 -23.07
C ALA A 117 -0.42 -7.25 -24.04
N ARG A 118 0.85 -7.45 -23.66
CA ARG A 118 1.83 -8.13 -24.51
C ARG A 118 1.74 -9.65 -24.48
N ILE A 119 1.37 -10.24 -23.35
CA ILE A 119 1.25 -11.70 -23.22
C ILE A 119 -0.13 -12.23 -23.60
N SER A 120 -1.12 -11.35 -23.77
CA SER A 120 -2.46 -11.77 -24.17
C SER A 120 -2.49 -12.05 -25.67
N ASP A 121 -2.82 -13.29 -26.05
CA ASP A 121 -2.99 -13.71 -27.44
C ASP A 121 -4.04 -12.85 -28.16
N PRO A 122 -3.78 -12.28 -29.35
CA PRO A 122 -4.74 -11.45 -30.08
C PRO A 122 -6.09 -12.15 -30.36
N SER A 123 -6.12 -13.47 -30.53
CA SER A 123 -7.33 -14.24 -30.82
C SER A 123 -8.28 -14.36 -29.63
N VAL A 124 -7.76 -14.38 -28.40
CA VAL A 124 -8.52 -14.54 -27.15
C VAL A 124 -8.09 -13.54 -26.06
N GLY A 125 -7.58 -12.38 -26.48
CA GLY A 125 -6.89 -11.45 -25.59
C GLY A 125 -7.77 -10.85 -24.51
N GLY A 126 -9.06 -10.63 -24.82
CA GLY A 126 -10.03 -10.15 -23.83
C GLY A 126 -10.21 -11.09 -22.64
N THR A 127 -10.23 -12.40 -22.89
CA THR A 127 -10.35 -13.41 -21.82
C THR A 127 -9.08 -13.46 -20.98
N TYR A 128 -7.90 -13.45 -21.61
CA TYR A 128 -6.61 -13.42 -20.89
C TYR A 128 -6.46 -12.16 -20.03
N MET A 129 -6.71 -10.98 -20.59
CA MET A 129 -6.65 -9.72 -19.85
C MET A 129 -7.60 -9.72 -18.65
N THR A 130 -8.84 -10.19 -18.84
CA THR A 130 -9.83 -10.24 -17.76
C THR A 130 -9.37 -11.15 -16.63
N MET A 131 -8.93 -12.37 -16.95
CA MET A 131 -8.44 -13.33 -15.97
C MET A 131 -7.21 -12.79 -15.19
N LEU A 132 -6.25 -12.19 -15.89
CA LEU A 132 -5.05 -11.62 -15.27
C LEU A 132 -5.40 -10.43 -14.34
N ASN A 133 -6.36 -9.61 -14.73
CA ASN A 133 -6.89 -8.54 -13.87
C ASN A 133 -7.61 -9.10 -12.65
N THR A 134 -8.37 -10.18 -12.79
CA THR A 134 -9.00 -10.87 -11.64
C THR A 134 -7.95 -11.38 -10.67
N PHE A 135 -6.89 -12.05 -11.13
CA PHE A 135 -5.81 -12.51 -10.26
C PHE A 135 -5.08 -11.34 -9.58
N THR A 136 -4.87 -10.24 -10.30
CA THR A 136 -4.21 -9.04 -9.74
C THR A 136 -5.07 -8.39 -8.66
N ASN A 137 -6.37 -8.22 -8.90
CA ASN A 137 -7.30 -7.64 -7.93
C ASN A 137 -7.48 -8.53 -6.71
N LEU A 138 -7.54 -9.86 -6.90
CA LEU A 138 -7.58 -10.81 -5.80
C LEU A 138 -6.31 -10.67 -4.96
N GLY A 139 -5.14 -10.76 -5.60
CA GLY A 139 -3.81 -10.67 -4.96
C GLY A 139 -3.52 -9.35 -4.24
N GLY A 140 -4.11 -8.26 -4.71
CA GLY A 140 -3.98 -6.92 -4.11
C GLY A 140 -4.83 -6.70 -2.86
N ASN A 141 -6.04 -7.28 -2.80
CA ASN A 141 -7.02 -6.97 -1.76
C ASN A 141 -6.94 -7.86 -0.52
N TRP A 142 -6.66 -9.16 -0.65
CA TRP A 142 -6.58 -10.06 0.51
C TRP A 142 -5.56 -9.64 1.59
N PRO A 143 -4.39 -9.05 1.27
CA PRO A 143 -3.42 -8.65 2.29
C PRO A 143 -3.90 -7.49 3.16
N ALA A 144 -4.81 -6.64 2.63
CA ALA A 144 -5.38 -5.53 3.39
C ALA A 144 -6.25 -6.04 4.55
N TRP A 145 -7.06 -7.07 4.29
CA TRP A 145 -7.86 -7.73 5.33
C TRP A 145 -6.97 -8.33 6.42
N ILE A 146 -5.87 -8.97 6.03
CA ILE A 146 -4.88 -9.52 6.98
C ILE A 146 -4.28 -8.41 7.84
N ALA A 147 -3.76 -7.34 7.24
CA ALA A 147 -3.18 -6.22 8.00
C ALA A 147 -4.17 -5.63 9.01
N LEU A 148 -5.42 -5.40 8.60
CA LEU A 148 -6.47 -4.88 9.49
C LEU A 148 -6.81 -5.85 10.63
N ARG A 149 -6.71 -7.17 10.42
CA ARG A 149 -7.00 -8.17 11.46
C ARG A 149 -5.85 -8.27 12.47
N PHE A 150 -4.61 -8.27 11.99
CA PHE A 150 -3.43 -8.46 12.84
C PHE A 150 -3.05 -7.19 13.62
N VAL A 151 -3.36 -5.99 13.12
CA VAL A 151 -2.94 -4.75 13.79
C VAL A 151 -3.55 -4.64 15.18
N SER A 152 -4.76 -5.14 15.35
CA SER A 152 -5.45 -5.17 16.65
C SER A 152 -4.83 -6.16 17.63
N GLU A 153 -4.36 -7.31 17.14
CA GLU A 153 -3.74 -8.36 17.98
C GLU A 153 -2.29 -8.02 18.36
N LEU A 154 -1.59 -7.29 17.48
CA LEU A 154 -0.21 -6.81 17.68
C LEU A 154 -0.14 -5.52 18.50
N THR A 155 -1.27 -4.84 18.72
CA THR A 155 -1.30 -3.62 19.53
C THR A 155 -1.43 -3.98 21.01
N TRP A 156 -0.45 -3.56 21.80
CA TRP A 156 -0.44 -3.75 23.25
C TRP A 156 -0.68 -2.44 23.97
N LYS A 157 -1.63 -2.48 24.91
CA LYS A 157 -2.02 -1.34 25.73
C LYS A 157 -1.96 -1.71 27.21
N SER A 158 -1.33 -0.88 28.02
CA SER A 158 -1.31 -1.00 29.48
C SER A 158 -2.17 0.08 30.13
N CYS A 159 -2.72 -0.24 31.30
CA CYS A 159 -3.45 0.70 32.13
C CYS A 159 -2.48 1.37 33.11
N THR A 160 -2.46 2.71 33.12
CA THR A 160 -1.68 3.51 34.07
C THR A 160 -2.60 4.28 35.01
N GLY A 161 -2.15 4.54 36.25
CA GLY A 161 -2.94 5.27 37.26
C GLY A 161 -3.68 4.38 38.27
N VAL A 162 -3.43 3.07 38.24
CA VAL A 162 -4.05 2.09 39.15
C VAL A 162 -2.98 1.26 39.85
N ALA A 163 -3.25 0.80 41.08
CA ALA A 163 -2.29 0.03 41.88
C ALA A 163 -2.02 -1.40 41.36
N LYS A 164 -2.82 -1.89 40.41
CA LYS A 164 -2.65 -3.19 39.75
C LYS A 164 -2.25 -3.00 38.29
N GLU A 165 -1.30 -3.81 37.84
CA GLU A 165 -1.01 -3.93 36.41
C GLU A 165 -2.21 -4.55 35.69
N LEU A 166 -2.94 -3.73 34.93
CA LEU A 166 -4.07 -4.14 34.12
C LEU A 166 -3.74 -3.91 32.64
N PHE A 167 -4.18 -4.82 31.76
CA PHE A 167 -4.01 -4.68 30.32
C PHE A 167 -5.28 -4.09 29.68
N CYS A 168 -5.14 -3.31 28.60
CA CYS A 168 -6.26 -2.67 27.89
C CYS A 168 -6.43 -3.19 26.45
N ASN A 169 -6.09 -4.45 26.18
CA ASN A 169 -6.11 -4.99 24.82
C ASN A 169 -7.55 -5.20 24.31
N THR A 170 -8.49 -5.45 25.22
CA THR A 170 -9.91 -5.67 24.89
C THR A 170 -10.77 -4.50 25.34
N LYS A 171 -11.84 -4.17 24.60
CA LYS A 171 -12.84 -3.14 25.00
C LYS A 171 -13.40 -3.36 26.42
N LEU A 172 -13.50 -4.61 26.88
CA LEU A 172 -13.92 -4.93 28.24
C LEU A 172 -12.90 -4.47 29.28
N GLN A 173 -11.61 -4.73 29.01
CA GLN A 173 -10.53 -4.38 29.92
C GLN A 173 -10.24 -2.87 29.91
N GLU A 174 -10.41 -2.22 28.76
CA GLU A 174 -10.38 -0.76 28.65
C GLU A 174 -11.45 -0.11 29.55
N LYS A 175 -12.68 -0.64 29.55
CA LYS A 175 -13.75 -0.18 30.46
C LYS A 175 -13.42 -0.44 31.93
N GLN A 176 -12.79 -1.57 32.25
CA GLN A 176 -12.36 -1.87 33.63
C GLN A 176 -11.29 -0.88 34.10
N CYS A 177 -10.27 -0.62 33.29
CA CYS A 177 -9.24 0.38 33.57
C CYS A 177 -9.84 1.78 33.82
N GLN A 178 -10.78 2.20 32.97
CA GLN A 178 -11.47 3.49 33.13
C GLN A 178 -12.34 3.56 34.39
N THR A 179 -12.97 2.44 34.78
CA THR A 179 -13.80 2.36 35.99
C THR A 179 -12.95 2.47 37.26
N GLU A 180 -11.71 1.97 37.22
CA GLU A 180 -10.75 2.10 38.32
C GLU A 180 -9.99 3.45 38.31
N GLY A 181 -10.36 4.38 37.42
CA GLY A 181 -9.77 5.72 37.33
C GLY A 181 -8.44 5.77 36.57
N GLY A 182 -8.05 4.69 35.89
CA GLY A 182 -6.84 4.62 35.09
C GLY A 182 -7.03 5.08 33.64
N THR A 183 -5.92 5.41 33.00
CA THR A 183 -5.86 5.74 31.56
C THR A 183 -5.09 4.65 30.80
N CYS A 184 -5.70 4.14 29.74
CA CYS A 184 -5.03 3.18 28.86
C CYS A 184 -4.04 3.89 27.94
N ILE A 185 -2.77 3.55 28.06
CA ILE A 185 -1.70 4.00 27.16
C ILE A 185 -1.34 2.87 26.20
N THR A 186 -0.94 3.23 24.98
CA THR A 186 -0.46 2.26 23.99
C THR A 186 1.05 2.16 24.10
N ASP A 187 1.58 1.00 24.48
CA ASP A 187 3.03 0.79 24.63
C ASP A 187 3.67 0.38 23.31
N ILE A 188 3.03 -0.57 22.62
CA ILE A 188 3.46 -1.06 21.31
C ILE A 188 2.29 -0.96 20.37
N GLU A 189 2.49 -0.21 19.29
CA GLU A 189 1.47 -0.03 18.27
C GLU A 189 1.75 -0.96 17.10
N GLY A 190 0.79 -1.87 16.86
CA GLY A 190 0.93 -2.95 15.87
C GLY A 190 1.20 -2.43 14.46
N TYR A 191 0.77 -1.21 14.13
CA TYR A 191 0.99 -0.58 12.82
C TYR A 191 2.48 -0.44 12.47
N TYR A 192 3.34 -0.06 13.42
CA TYR A 192 4.77 0.10 13.15
C TYR A 192 5.46 -1.25 12.97
N VAL A 193 5.09 -2.23 13.80
CA VAL A 193 5.59 -3.60 13.73
C VAL A 193 5.20 -4.23 12.40
N GLU A 194 3.93 -4.14 12.02
CA GLU A 194 3.43 -4.65 10.75
C GLU A 194 4.05 -3.95 9.54
N SER A 195 4.22 -2.63 9.60
CA SER A 195 4.85 -1.86 8.51
C SER A 195 6.25 -2.39 8.22
N PHE A 196 7.03 -2.65 9.27
CA PHE A 196 8.36 -3.24 9.12
C PHE A 196 8.30 -4.69 8.61
N LEU A 197 7.47 -5.54 9.21
CA LEU A 197 7.32 -6.94 8.80
C LEU A 197 6.88 -7.06 7.34
N PHE A 198 5.87 -6.32 6.91
CA PHE A 198 5.35 -6.41 5.55
C PHE A 198 6.36 -5.85 4.54
N MET A 199 7.07 -4.78 4.88
CA MET A 199 8.16 -4.28 4.05
C MET A 199 9.24 -5.35 3.86
N THR A 200 9.71 -6.02 4.93
CA THR A 200 10.73 -7.07 4.82
C THR A 200 10.26 -8.24 3.96
N VAL A 201 9.02 -8.70 4.15
CA VAL A 201 8.40 -9.74 3.30
C VAL A 201 8.33 -9.28 1.84
N GLY A 202 8.00 -8.01 1.59
CA GLY A 202 7.97 -7.43 0.26
C GLY A 202 9.34 -7.42 -0.43
N LEU A 203 10.40 -7.10 0.31
CA LEU A 203 11.78 -7.12 -0.18
C LEU A 203 12.25 -8.55 -0.47
N LEU A 204 11.97 -9.49 0.43
CA LEU A 204 12.30 -10.91 0.22
C LEU A 204 11.58 -11.45 -1.01
N TRP A 205 10.28 -11.17 -1.15
CA TRP A 205 9.51 -11.55 -2.34
C TRP A 205 10.08 -10.93 -3.60
N LEU A 206 10.50 -9.66 -3.57
CA LEU A 206 11.13 -9.01 -4.72
C LEU A 206 12.40 -9.74 -5.13
N THR A 207 13.29 -10.07 -4.20
CA THR A 207 14.54 -10.79 -4.51
C THR A 207 14.28 -12.18 -5.09
N TRP A 208 13.29 -12.89 -4.56
CA TRP A 208 12.90 -14.23 -5.01
C TRP A 208 12.16 -14.22 -6.35
N GLY A 209 11.25 -13.26 -6.57
CA GLY A 209 10.42 -13.15 -7.77
C GLY A 209 11.11 -12.48 -8.96
N MET A 210 12.12 -11.64 -8.71
CA MET A 210 12.93 -10.95 -9.73
C MET A 210 13.40 -11.86 -10.88
N PRO A 211 14.07 -13.01 -10.65
CA PRO A 211 14.54 -13.87 -11.74
C PRO A 211 13.38 -14.42 -12.57
N THR A 212 12.26 -14.81 -11.94
CA THR A 212 11.08 -15.33 -12.63
C THR A 212 10.43 -14.25 -13.48
N ILE A 213 10.24 -13.04 -12.95
CA ILE A 213 9.68 -11.90 -13.69
C ILE A 213 10.53 -11.59 -14.92
N ARG A 214 11.86 -11.53 -14.75
CA ARG A 214 12.79 -11.29 -15.88
C ARG A 214 12.72 -12.40 -16.93
N ARG A 215 12.64 -13.67 -16.49
CA ARG A 215 12.49 -14.82 -17.38
C ARG A 215 11.20 -14.72 -18.19
N LEU A 216 10.06 -14.50 -17.54
CA LEU A 216 8.75 -14.39 -18.20
C LEU A 216 8.71 -13.21 -19.19
N GLN A 217 9.28 -12.07 -18.82
CA GLN A 217 9.38 -10.92 -19.73
C GLN A 217 10.26 -11.19 -20.97
N SER A 218 11.29 -12.04 -20.85
CA SER A 218 12.21 -12.35 -21.94
C SER A 218 11.67 -13.38 -22.94
N LEU A 219 10.57 -14.05 -22.63
CA LEU A 219 9.98 -15.04 -23.54
C LEU A 219 9.43 -14.37 -24.81
N PRO A 220 9.66 -14.94 -25.99
CA PRO A 220 9.05 -14.46 -27.23
C PRO A 220 7.53 -14.47 -27.14
N THR A 221 6.86 -13.51 -27.80
CA THR A 221 5.39 -13.45 -27.85
C THR A 221 4.78 -14.76 -28.35
N ALA A 222 5.46 -15.47 -29.27
CA ALA A 222 5.05 -16.77 -29.79
C ALA A 222 4.86 -17.85 -28.71
N SER A 223 5.58 -17.77 -27.58
CA SER A 223 5.42 -18.71 -26.46
C SER A 223 4.14 -18.46 -25.64
N TRP A 224 3.46 -17.33 -25.87
CA TRP A 224 2.22 -16.94 -25.21
C TRP A 224 0.97 -17.15 -26.07
N LEU A 225 1.15 -17.48 -27.36
CA LEU A 225 0.06 -17.74 -28.29
C LEU A 225 -0.45 -19.18 -28.11
N VAL A 226 -1.78 -19.33 -28.10
CA VAL A 226 -2.46 -20.63 -28.04
C VAL A 226 -2.64 -21.20 -29.44
N LEU A 227 -2.91 -20.32 -30.41
CA LEU A 227 -2.97 -20.67 -31.82
C LEU A 227 -1.64 -20.29 -32.46
N HIS A 228 -0.81 -21.29 -32.75
CA HIS A 228 0.27 -21.08 -33.71
C HIS A 228 -0.38 -20.81 -35.07
N GLU A 229 -0.12 -19.65 -35.66
CA GLU A 229 -0.44 -19.41 -37.08
C GLU A 229 0.11 -20.61 -37.87
N GLN A 230 -0.80 -21.44 -38.40
CA GLN A 230 -0.44 -22.35 -39.47
C GLN A 230 -0.01 -21.43 -40.61
N LYS A 231 1.27 -21.47 -40.97
CA LYS A 231 1.71 -20.93 -42.25
C LYS A 231 0.94 -21.70 -43.32
N ASP A 232 0.00 -21.03 -43.96
CA ASP A 232 -0.55 -21.49 -45.22
C ASP A 232 0.62 -21.47 -46.23
N ASP A 233 1.13 -22.65 -46.56
CA ASP A 233 2.08 -22.92 -47.66
C ASP A 233 1.38 -22.82 -49.02
#